data_AF-D8QM41-F1
#
_entry.id   AF-D8QM41-F1
#
_cell.length_a   1.000
_cell.length_b   1.000
_cell.length_c   1.000
_cell.angle_alpha   90.00
_cell.angle_beta   90.00
_cell.angle_gamma   90.00
#
_symmetry.space_group_name_H-M   'P 1'
#
loop_
_entity.id
_entity.type
_entity.pdbx_description
1 polymer ?
#
loop_
_entity_poly.entity_id
_entity_poly.type
_entity_poly.pdbx_seq_one_letter_code
_entity_poly.pdbx_strand_id
1 'polypeptide(L)'
;MNILEHDYPNEEHWFVYDNTTIHRKRADDTLSAHTNFGIKKTVTDAKGNVLHELKMTVWLPMKDTSYTKVGPDGKTLRVTQCLYHPLDPEHPDLPGRFKGMAEFLPERGFREEAGLLCDARGFCVLFLPKFHCELNFIEQAWGAAKHAYRMYPASSSEEDLVRNVHTALDTVSLETMRHQEGREDMMSGGWCRQDRSIK
;
A
#
# COMPACT_ATOMS: atom_id res chain seq x y z
N MET A 1 6.53 -23.60 -13.53
CA MET A 1 5.76 -22.36 -13.27
C MET A 1 4.83 -22.18 -14.47
N ASN A 2 3.84 -23.07 -14.61
CA ASN A 2 3.15 -23.30 -15.90
C ASN A 2 1.71 -22.76 -15.92
N ILE A 3 1.28 -22.11 -14.83
CA ILE A 3 -0.08 -21.58 -14.72
C ILE A 3 -0.30 -20.46 -15.74
N LEU A 4 0.65 -19.53 -15.89
CA LEU A 4 0.50 -18.43 -16.84
C LEU A 4 0.62 -18.89 -18.30
N GLU A 5 1.46 -19.89 -18.58
CA GLU A 5 1.56 -20.47 -19.91
C GLU A 5 0.30 -21.26 -20.30
N HIS A 6 -0.39 -21.88 -19.33
CA HIS A 6 -1.62 -22.61 -19.57
C HIS A 6 -2.85 -21.69 -19.67
N ASP A 7 -2.99 -20.75 -18.73
CA ASP A 7 -4.19 -19.92 -18.60
C ASP A 7 -4.12 -18.64 -19.46
N TYR A 8 -2.91 -18.13 -19.73
CA TYR A 8 -2.66 -16.90 -20.49
C TYR A 8 -1.55 -17.08 -21.55
N PRO A 9 -1.68 -18.07 -22.46
CA PRO A 9 -0.61 -18.44 -23.41
C PRO A 9 -0.24 -17.35 -24.41
N ASN A 10 -1.12 -16.38 -24.62
CA ASN A 10 -0.95 -15.33 -25.64
C ASN A 10 -0.47 -14.00 -25.05
N GLU A 11 -0.11 -13.97 -23.77
CA GLU A 11 0.32 -12.76 -23.07
C GLU A 11 1.81 -12.83 -22.73
N GLU A 12 2.48 -11.67 -22.78
CA GLU A 12 3.87 -11.55 -22.41
C GLU A 12 3.97 -11.22 -20.91
N HIS A 13 4.48 -12.17 -20.12
CA HIS A 13 4.48 -12.09 -18.66
C HIS A 13 5.80 -11.52 -18.12
N TRP A 14 5.73 -10.35 -17.49
CA TRP A 14 6.90 -9.70 -16.87
C TRP A 14 6.81 -9.79 -15.35
N PHE A 15 7.70 -10.58 -14.74
CA PHE A 15 7.81 -10.66 -13.29
C PHE A 15 8.84 -9.67 -12.77
N VAL A 16 8.38 -8.59 -12.15
CA VAL A 16 9.23 -7.60 -11.50
C VAL A 16 9.16 -7.84 -9.99
N TYR A 17 10.26 -8.31 -9.40
CA TYR A 17 10.38 -8.53 -7.97
C TYR A 17 11.17 -7.40 -7.31
N ASP A 18 10.60 -6.80 -6.26
CA ASP A 18 11.31 -5.85 -5.40
C ASP A 18 12.20 -6.61 -4.42
N ASN A 19 13.52 -6.65 -4.68
CA ASN A 19 14.50 -7.29 -3.80
C ASN A 19 15.02 -6.32 -2.73
N THR A 20 14.10 -5.80 -1.91
CA THR A 20 14.42 -4.87 -0.82
C THR A 20 14.85 -5.63 0.44
N THR A 21 16.09 -5.42 0.89
CA THR A 21 16.72 -6.13 2.03
C THR A 21 16.27 -5.64 3.41
N ILE A 22 15.33 -4.70 3.48
CA ILE A 22 15.00 -3.95 4.71
C ILE A 22 13.53 -4.06 5.08
N HIS A 23 13.04 -5.28 5.30
CA HIS A 23 11.80 -5.50 6.06
C HIS A 23 12.11 -5.54 7.57
N ARG A 24 12.43 -4.38 8.16
CA ARG A 24 12.50 -4.27 9.63
C ARG A 24 11.09 -4.21 10.21
N LYS A 25 10.89 -4.91 11.35
CA LYS A 25 9.67 -4.76 12.17
C LYS A 25 9.47 -3.27 12.48
N ARG A 26 8.23 -2.82 12.29
CA ARG A 26 7.76 -1.49 12.66
C ARG A 26 7.99 -1.19 14.13
N ALA A 27 8.49 0.00 14.44
CA ALA A 27 8.50 0.49 15.82
C ALA A 27 7.06 0.74 16.28
N ASP A 28 6.77 0.58 17.57
CA ASP A 28 5.39 0.62 18.08
C ASP A 28 4.70 1.98 17.90
N ASP A 29 5.46 3.03 17.60
CA ASP A 29 5.02 4.39 17.28
C ASP A 29 4.91 4.67 15.76
N THR A 30 5.14 3.67 14.91
CA THR A 30 5.05 3.86 13.45
C THR A 30 3.64 4.10 12.96
N LEU A 31 3.56 4.90 11.90
CA LEU A 31 2.33 5.33 11.26
C LEU A 31 1.50 4.12 10.81
N SER A 32 0.23 4.12 11.21
CA SER A 32 -0.75 3.12 10.78
C SER A 32 -1.52 3.66 9.58
N ALA A 33 -1.57 2.89 8.52
CA ALA A 33 -2.30 3.27 7.32
C ALA A 33 -3.81 3.00 7.44
N HIS A 34 -4.27 2.17 8.38
CA HIS A 34 -5.59 1.50 8.40
C HIS A 34 -6.85 2.39 8.32
N THR A 35 -6.75 3.69 8.58
CA THR A 35 -7.89 4.62 8.49
C THR A 35 -7.50 6.04 8.08
N ASN A 36 -6.33 6.53 8.50
CA ASN A 36 -5.70 7.76 8.05
C ASN A 36 -4.22 7.76 8.43
N PHE A 37 -3.33 8.14 7.51
CA PHE A 37 -1.88 8.24 7.76
C PHE A 37 -1.61 9.23 8.89
N GLY A 38 -1.19 8.76 10.06
CA GLY A 38 -0.97 9.59 11.25
C GLY A 38 -0.65 8.74 12.47
N ILE A 39 -0.31 9.38 13.59
CA ILE A 39 -0.07 8.69 14.86
C ILE A 39 -1.21 8.95 15.85
N LYS A 40 -1.63 7.92 16.57
CA LYS A 40 -2.46 8.10 17.77
C LYS A 40 -1.54 8.37 18.94
N LYS A 41 -1.62 9.56 19.52
CA LYS A 41 -0.85 9.93 20.70
C LYS A 41 -1.76 9.97 21.92
N THR A 42 -1.36 9.31 23.00
CA THR A 42 -2.03 9.44 24.30
C THR A 42 -1.81 10.84 24.84
N VAL A 43 -2.88 11.47 25.33
CA VAL A 43 -2.81 12.82 25.89
C VAL A 43 -1.99 12.79 27.17
N THR A 44 -0.94 13.60 27.22
CA THR A 44 -0.13 13.87 28.42
C THR A 44 -0.45 15.24 28.97
N ASP A 45 -0.35 15.41 30.29
CA ASP A 45 -0.43 16.73 30.92
C ASP A 45 0.78 17.61 30.54
N ALA A 46 0.75 18.89 30.94
CA ALA A 46 1.86 19.83 30.70
C ALA A 46 3.19 19.43 31.37
N LYS A 47 3.17 18.41 32.24
CA LYS A 47 4.33 17.86 32.95
C LYS A 47 4.80 16.52 32.36
N GLY A 48 4.16 16.03 31.29
CA GLY A 48 4.49 14.79 30.61
C GLY A 48 3.89 13.52 31.22
N ASN A 49 3.02 13.62 32.23
CA ASN A 49 2.36 12.46 32.81
C ASN A 49 1.18 12.02 31.94
N VAL A 50 1.03 10.70 31.77
CA VAL A 50 -0.07 10.11 31.01
C VAL A 50 -1.37 10.28 31.80
N LEU A 51 -2.38 10.92 31.20
CA LEU A 51 -3.71 11.04 31.79
C LEU A 51 -4.46 9.71 31.65
N HIS A 52 -4.11 8.75 32.50
CA HIS A 52 -4.64 7.38 32.47
C HIS A 52 -6.17 7.32 32.66
N GLU A 53 -6.77 8.29 33.36
CA GLU A 53 -8.20 8.27 33.71
C GLU A 53 -9.16 8.48 32.53
N LEU A 54 -8.72 9.08 31.41
CA LEU A 54 -9.63 9.40 30.30
C LEU A 54 -9.41 8.59 29.02
N LYS A 55 -8.33 7.78 28.92
CA LYS A 55 -7.93 7.07 27.68
C LYS A 55 -8.07 7.91 26.40
N MET A 56 -7.92 9.23 26.50
CA MET A 56 -8.05 10.10 25.33
C MET A 56 -6.81 9.94 24.47
N THR A 57 -7.03 9.46 23.24
CA THR A 57 -6.04 9.44 22.18
C THR A 57 -6.38 10.54 21.19
N VAL A 58 -5.42 11.40 20.88
CA VAL A 58 -5.55 12.40 19.82
C VAL A 58 -4.88 11.84 18.58
N TRP A 59 -5.54 11.98 17.43
CA TRP A 59 -4.96 11.65 16.15
C TRP A 59 -4.17 12.84 15.62
N LEU A 60 -2.87 12.63 15.36
CA LEU A 60 -1.98 13.65 14.84
C LEU A 60 -1.70 13.36 13.35
N PRO A 61 -2.12 14.24 12.43
CA PRO A 61 -1.78 14.10 11.02
C PRO A 61 -0.27 14.22 10.80
N MET A 62 0.24 13.60 9.75
CA MET A 62 1.56 13.90 9.24
C MET A 62 1.67 15.37 8.84
N LYS A 63 2.85 15.94 9.02
CA LYS A 63 3.13 17.26 8.48
C LYS A 63 3.29 17.17 6.97
N ASP A 64 2.82 18.21 6.27
CA ASP A 64 3.12 18.42 4.86
C ASP A 64 4.61 18.30 4.58
N THR A 65 4.92 17.68 3.46
CA THR A 65 6.30 17.49 3.01
C THR A 65 6.61 18.46 1.87
N SER A 66 7.86 18.51 1.44
CA SER A 66 8.26 19.28 0.27
C SER A 66 9.01 18.39 -0.69
N TYR A 67 8.76 18.56 -1.98
CA TYR A 67 9.52 17.90 -3.03
C TYR A 67 10.07 18.93 -4.01
N THR A 68 10.97 18.46 -4.85
CA THR A 68 11.67 19.28 -5.82
C THR A 68 11.07 19.02 -7.20
N LYS A 69 10.67 20.08 -7.90
CA LYS A 69 10.13 20.03 -9.27
C LYS A 69 11.01 20.85 -10.21
N VAL A 70 11.33 20.31 -11.37
CA VAL A 70 12.05 21.06 -12.42
C VAL A 70 11.01 21.81 -13.24
N GLY A 71 11.17 23.13 -13.33
CA GLY A 71 10.34 24.01 -14.13
C GLY A 71 10.69 23.94 -15.62
N PRO A 72 9.85 24.51 -16.50
CA PRO A 72 10.11 24.56 -17.94
C PRO A 72 11.40 25.29 -18.32
N ASP A 73 11.88 26.17 -17.43
CA ASP A 73 13.12 26.93 -17.55
C ASP A 73 14.37 26.15 -17.08
N GLY A 74 14.22 24.86 -16.76
CA GLY A 74 15.28 24.00 -16.22
C GLY A 74 15.64 24.30 -14.77
N LYS A 75 14.95 25.24 -14.12
CA LYS A 75 15.22 25.59 -12.72
C LYS A 75 14.47 24.69 -11.77
N THR A 76 15.10 24.47 -10.64
CA THR A 76 14.60 23.61 -9.58
C THR A 76 13.78 24.43 -8.59
N LEU A 77 12.49 24.13 -8.47
CA LEU A 77 11.58 24.74 -7.51
C LEU A 77 11.26 23.76 -6.37
N ARG A 78 11.30 24.25 -5.13
CA ARG A 78 10.81 23.49 -3.97
C ARG A 78 9.31 23.74 -3.81
N VAL A 79 8.53 22.68 -3.94
CA VAL A 79 7.07 22.71 -3.85
C VAL A 79 6.63 22.02 -2.57
N THR A 80 5.71 22.63 -1.82
CA THR A 80 5.06 22.01 -0.67
C THR A 80 3.98 21.04 -1.15
N GLN A 81 4.03 19.81 -0.67
CA GLN A 81 3.03 18.78 -0.87
C GLN A 81 2.07 18.77 0.32
N CYS A 82 0.85 19.24 0.08
CA CYS A 82 -0.25 19.06 1.03
C CYS A 82 -0.66 17.58 1.04
N LEU A 83 -0.64 16.97 2.22
CA LEU A 83 -0.95 15.54 2.37
C LEU A 83 -2.44 15.25 2.59
N TYR A 84 -3.19 16.26 3.04
CA TYR A 84 -4.60 16.14 3.41
C TYR A 84 -5.45 17.11 2.60
N HIS A 85 -6.71 16.74 2.41
CA HIS A 85 -7.74 17.65 1.93
C HIS A 85 -7.99 18.77 2.95
N PRO A 86 -8.30 19.99 2.50
CA PRO A 86 -8.74 21.06 3.38
C PRO A 86 -9.85 20.61 4.34
N LEU A 87 -9.88 21.17 5.54
CA LEU A 87 -10.95 20.96 6.53
C LEU A 87 -12.23 21.75 6.20
N ASP A 88 -12.35 22.24 4.98
CA ASP A 88 -13.48 23.06 4.54
C ASP A 88 -14.76 22.21 4.51
N PRO A 89 -15.84 22.65 5.19
CA PRO A 89 -17.14 21.98 5.14
C PRO A 89 -17.72 21.80 3.73
N GLU A 90 -17.28 22.61 2.75
CA GLU A 90 -17.74 22.54 1.36
C GLU A 90 -16.87 21.65 0.46
N HIS A 91 -15.78 21.07 1.00
CA HIS A 91 -14.90 20.19 0.24
C HIS A 91 -15.61 18.85 -0.11
N PRO A 92 -15.48 18.33 -1.34
CA PRO A 92 -16.10 17.05 -1.73
C PRO A 92 -15.76 15.94 -0.74
N ASP A 93 -16.80 15.27 -0.20
CA ASP A 93 -16.97 14.10 0.72
C ASP A 93 -15.85 13.66 1.69
N LEU A 94 -14.67 14.27 1.67
CA LEU A 94 -13.43 13.81 2.29
C LEU A 94 -12.65 14.96 3.00
N PRO A 95 -13.29 15.95 3.67
CA PRO A 95 -12.56 17.02 4.34
C PRO A 95 -11.62 16.47 5.41
N GLY A 96 -10.38 16.97 5.44
CA GLY A 96 -9.33 16.53 6.36
C GLY A 96 -8.83 15.10 6.16
N ARG A 97 -9.30 14.37 5.13
CA ARG A 97 -8.78 13.03 4.82
C ARG A 97 -7.46 13.10 4.05
N PHE A 98 -6.67 12.05 4.20
CA PHE A 98 -5.43 11.89 3.46
C PHE A 98 -5.71 11.68 1.96
N LYS A 99 -5.02 12.42 1.09
CA LYS A 99 -5.24 12.39 -0.37
C LYS A 99 -4.80 11.08 -1.05
N GLY A 100 -3.80 10.40 -0.49
CA GLY A 100 -3.28 9.16 -1.06
C GLY A 100 -2.37 9.32 -2.29
N MET A 101 -1.78 8.21 -2.73
CA MET A 101 -0.82 8.20 -3.85
C MET A 101 -1.47 8.51 -5.20
N ALA A 102 -2.72 8.09 -5.34
CA ALA A 102 -3.66 8.41 -6.41
C ALA A 102 -3.65 9.89 -6.83
N GLU A 103 -3.66 10.80 -5.85
CA GLU A 103 -3.67 12.24 -6.10
C GLU A 103 -2.24 12.82 -6.16
N PHE A 104 -1.32 12.35 -5.32
CA PHE A 104 0.06 12.86 -5.28
C PHE A 104 0.83 12.64 -6.57
N LEU A 105 0.64 11.49 -7.23
CA LEU A 105 1.38 11.16 -8.44
C LEU A 105 1.05 12.12 -9.59
N PRO A 106 -0.24 12.39 -9.90
CA PRO A 106 -0.61 13.47 -10.80
C PRO A 106 -0.09 14.84 -10.38
N GLU A 107 -0.22 15.24 -9.11
CA GLU A 107 0.28 16.54 -8.62
C GLU A 107 1.79 16.71 -8.85
N ARG A 108 2.53 15.61 -8.83
CA ARG A 108 3.98 15.56 -9.05
C ARG A 108 4.39 15.34 -10.52
N GLY A 109 3.44 15.10 -11.42
CA GLY A 109 3.68 14.90 -12.85
C GLY A 109 3.87 13.44 -13.30
N PHE A 110 3.70 12.45 -12.41
CA PHE A 110 3.89 11.03 -12.74
C PHE A 110 2.73 10.40 -13.52
N ARG A 111 1.68 11.17 -13.84
CA ARG A 111 0.50 10.66 -14.55
C ARG A 111 0.82 10.26 -15.99
N GLU A 112 1.79 10.89 -16.64
CA GLU A 112 2.05 10.69 -18.07
C GLU A 112 2.97 9.50 -18.38
N GLU A 113 3.79 9.04 -17.44
CA GLU A 113 4.90 8.13 -17.78
C GLU A 113 4.62 6.65 -17.46
N ALA A 114 3.88 6.35 -16.38
CA ALA A 114 3.62 4.98 -15.95
C ALA A 114 2.14 4.57 -16.09
N GLY A 115 1.20 5.46 -15.74
CA GLY A 115 -0.25 5.19 -15.84
C GLY A 115 -0.71 5.02 -17.28
N LEU A 116 -0.33 5.95 -18.17
CA LEU A 116 -0.75 5.94 -19.58
C LEU A 116 -0.37 4.68 -20.35
N LEU A 117 0.79 4.08 -20.07
CA LEU A 117 1.23 2.86 -20.78
C LEU A 117 0.44 1.62 -20.35
N CYS A 118 0.18 1.50 -19.05
CA CYS A 118 -0.63 0.42 -18.49
C CYS A 118 -2.10 0.57 -18.88
N ASP A 119 -2.66 1.78 -18.78
CA ASP A 119 -4.02 2.10 -19.18
C ASP A 119 -4.25 1.83 -20.68
N ALA A 120 -3.29 2.21 -21.54
CA ALA A 120 -3.36 1.94 -22.98
C ALA A 120 -3.36 0.43 -23.31
N ARG A 121 -2.90 -0.41 -22.39
CA ARG A 121 -2.91 -1.87 -22.50
C ARG A 121 -4.04 -2.53 -21.70
N GLY A 122 -4.90 -1.76 -21.04
CA GLY A 122 -6.02 -2.27 -20.23
C GLY A 122 -5.61 -2.81 -18.86
N PHE A 123 -4.40 -2.51 -18.37
CA PHE A 123 -3.95 -2.92 -17.05
C PHE A 123 -4.26 -1.85 -15.99
N CYS A 124 -4.89 -2.27 -14.89
CA CYS A 124 -5.08 -1.43 -13.71
C CYS A 124 -3.78 -1.36 -12.90
N VAL A 125 -3.32 -0.14 -12.57
CA VAL A 125 -2.12 0.09 -11.75
C VAL A 125 -2.52 0.52 -10.34
N LEU A 126 -2.02 -0.19 -9.34
CA LEU A 126 -2.19 0.15 -7.93
C LEU A 126 -0.89 0.77 -7.39
N PHE A 127 -0.99 1.99 -6.86
CA PHE A 127 0.15 2.67 -6.26
C PHE A 127 0.15 2.55 -4.75
N LEU A 128 1.07 1.75 -4.22
CA LEU A 128 1.22 1.53 -2.78
C LEU A 128 2.34 2.41 -2.20
N PRO A 129 2.13 3.03 -1.02
CA PRO A 129 3.17 3.79 -0.33
C PRO A 129 4.40 2.91 -0.03
N LYS A 130 5.59 3.47 -0.27
CA LYS A 130 6.86 2.81 0.06
C LYS A 130 6.92 2.53 1.57
N PHE A 131 7.35 1.32 1.95
CA PHE A 131 7.41 0.81 3.34
C PHE A 131 6.07 0.48 4.00
N HIS A 132 4.99 0.42 3.21
CA HIS A 132 3.68 -0.04 3.65
C HIS A 132 3.28 -1.36 3.00
N CYS A 133 4.14 -2.38 3.11
CA CYS A 133 3.89 -3.70 2.53
C CYS A 133 2.67 -4.41 3.14
N GLU A 134 2.18 -4.00 4.32
CA GLU A 134 0.91 -4.46 4.87
C GLU A 134 -0.30 -4.06 4.02
N LEU A 135 -0.14 -3.12 3.10
CA LEU A 135 -1.20 -2.69 2.17
C LEU A 135 -1.21 -3.51 0.88
N ASN A 136 -0.13 -4.24 0.56
CA ASN A 136 -0.06 -5.10 -0.60
C ASN A 136 -0.71 -6.45 -0.26
N PHE A 137 -1.86 -6.78 -0.86
CA PHE A 137 -2.54 -8.05 -0.59
C PHE A 137 -1.65 -9.27 -0.91
N ILE A 138 -0.78 -9.17 -1.92
CA ILE A 138 0.16 -10.22 -2.29
C ILE A 138 1.11 -10.50 -1.11
N GLU A 139 1.62 -9.46 -0.46
CA GLU A 139 2.48 -9.59 0.72
C GLU A 139 1.73 -10.17 1.93
N GLN A 140 0.44 -9.85 2.08
CA GLN A 140 -0.40 -10.46 3.13
C GLN A 140 -0.63 -11.96 2.88
N ALA A 141 -0.92 -12.35 1.63
CA ALA A 141 -1.06 -13.76 1.24
C ALA A 141 0.26 -14.52 1.43
N TRP A 142 1.38 -13.96 0.97
CA TRP A 142 2.71 -14.52 1.22
C TRP A 142 3.05 -14.58 2.71
N GLY A 143 2.64 -13.59 3.50
CA GLY A 143 2.81 -13.58 4.95
C GLY A 143 2.12 -14.77 5.62
N ALA A 144 0.88 -15.05 5.23
CA ALA A 144 0.11 -16.19 5.71
C ALA A 144 0.74 -17.53 5.29
N ALA A 145 1.11 -17.68 4.02
CA ALA A 145 1.77 -18.87 3.52
C ALA A 145 3.12 -19.11 4.22
N LYS A 146 3.95 -18.06 4.40
CA LYS A 146 5.21 -18.15 5.16
C LYS A 146 5.00 -18.58 6.61
N HIS A 147 3.90 -18.15 7.24
CA HIS A 147 3.57 -18.61 8.59
C HIS A 147 3.24 -20.10 8.62
N ALA A 148 2.41 -20.59 7.70
CA ALA A 148 2.12 -22.02 7.56
C ALA A 148 3.39 -22.83 7.28
N TYR A 149 4.23 -22.36 6.36
CA TYR A 149 5.50 -23.01 5.99
C TYR A 149 6.44 -23.22 7.19
N ARG A 150 6.51 -22.26 8.12
CA ARG A 150 7.35 -22.35 9.33
C ARG A 150 6.95 -23.48 10.28
N MET A 151 5.74 -24.03 10.13
CA MET A 151 5.25 -25.15 10.91
C MET A 151 5.68 -26.50 10.33
N TYR A 152 6.22 -26.55 9.12
CA TYR A 152 6.70 -27.77 8.50
C TYR A 152 8.09 -28.17 9.01
N PRO A 153 8.44 -29.47 8.95
CA PRO A 153 9.78 -29.93 9.27
C PRO A 153 10.84 -29.25 8.41
N ALA A 154 11.98 -28.92 9.01
CA ALA A 154 13.14 -28.45 8.25
C ALA A 154 13.62 -29.55 7.29
N SER A 155 13.88 -29.20 6.04
CA SER A 155 14.48 -30.10 5.05
C SER A 155 15.55 -29.35 4.25
N SER A 156 16.54 -30.09 3.77
CA SER A 156 17.55 -29.61 2.83
C SER A 156 17.35 -30.16 1.42
N SER A 157 16.33 -31.02 1.20
CA SER A 157 15.97 -31.52 -0.14
C SER A 157 15.13 -30.47 -0.86
N GLU A 158 15.49 -30.17 -2.10
CA GLU A 158 14.74 -29.22 -2.95
C GLU A 158 13.31 -29.70 -3.17
N GLU A 159 13.10 -31.01 -3.37
CA GLU A 159 11.79 -31.61 -3.58
C GLU A 159 10.87 -31.39 -2.38
N ASP A 160 11.40 -31.53 -1.17
CA ASP A 160 10.68 -31.24 0.07
C ASP A 160 10.35 -29.75 0.21
N LEU A 161 11.32 -28.88 -0.09
CA LEU A 161 11.13 -27.43 -0.04
C LEU A 161 10.03 -26.98 -1.02
N VAL A 162 10.06 -27.45 -2.26
CA VAL A 162 9.05 -27.16 -3.29
C VAL A 162 7.67 -27.65 -2.85
N ARG A 163 7.57 -28.91 -2.40
CA ARG A 163 6.31 -29.48 -1.90
C ARG A 163 5.74 -28.70 -0.72
N ASN A 164 6.60 -28.30 0.21
CA ASN A 164 6.22 -27.49 1.37
C ASN A 164 5.74 -26.09 0.95
N VAL A 165 6.37 -25.45 -0.04
CA VAL A 165 5.90 -24.14 -0.55
C VAL A 165 4.50 -24.27 -1.15
N HIS A 166 4.28 -25.26 -2.01
CA HIS A 166 2.94 -25.52 -2.58
C HIS A 166 1.90 -25.77 -1.50
N THR A 167 2.20 -26.66 -0.55
CA THR A 167 1.28 -27.00 0.54
C THR A 167 0.97 -25.77 1.41
N ALA A 168 1.97 -24.92 1.68
CA ALA A 168 1.77 -23.67 2.42
C ALA A 168 0.88 -22.69 1.66
N LEU A 169 1.08 -22.53 0.35
CA LEU A 169 0.25 -21.64 -0.48
C LEU A 169 -1.21 -22.11 -0.51
N ASP A 170 -1.46 -23.42 -0.58
CA ASP A 170 -2.81 -24.00 -0.56
C ASP A 170 -3.56 -23.75 0.75
N THR A 171 -2.86 -23.38 1.84
CA THR A 171 -3.52 -22.99 3.10
C THR A 171 -4.19 -21.61 3.02
N VAL A 172 -3.80 -20.77 2.06
CA VAL A 172 -4.36 -19.43 1.89
C VAL A 172 -5.64 -19.54 1.06
N SER A 173 -6.80 -19.52 1.70
CA SER A 173 -8.08 -19.63 0.99
C SER A 173 -8.37 -18.42 0.10
N LEU A 174 -9.13 -18.64 -0.97
CA LEU A 174 -9.63 -17.56 -1.84
C LEU A 174 -10.42 -16.50 -1.07
N GLU A 175 -11.15 -16.90 -0.03
CA GLU A 175 -11.86 -15.97 0.86
C GLU A 175 -10.90 -15.05 1.60
N THR A 176 -9.79 -15.60 2.10
CA THR A 176 -8.73 -14.81 2.74
C THR A 176 -8.13 -13.81 1.77
N MET A 177 -7.82 -14.24 0.55
CA MET A 177 -7.26 -13.35 -0.49
C MET A 177 -8.24 -12.21 -0.84
N ARG A 178 -9.53 -12.52 -1.04
CA ARG A 178 -10.56 -11.50 -1.32
C ARG A 178 -10.76 -10.51 -0.18
N HIS A 179 -10.67 -10.98 1.07
CA HIS A 179 -10.73 -10.08 2.23
C HIS A 179 -9.54 -9.12 2.28
N GLN A 180 -8.34 -9.61 1.94
CA GLN A 180 -7.12 -8.80 1.87
C GLN A 180 -7.20 -7.77 0.73
N GLU A 181 -7.67 -8.17 -0.45
CA GLU A 181 -7.92 -7.28 -1.60
C GLU A 181 -8.91 -6.16 -1.25
N GLY A 182 -10.04 -6.49 -0.58
CA GLY A 182 -11.03 -5.49 -0.18
C GLY A 182 -10.49 -4.45 0.80
N ARG A 183 -9.49 -4.80 1.62
CA ARG A 183 -8.79 -3.84 2.49
C ARG A 183 -7.87 -2.91 1.70
N GLU A 184 -7.27 -3.40 0.62
CA GLU A 184 -6.42 -2.62 -0.26
C GLU A 184 -7.24 -1.62 -1.09
N ASP A 185 -8.37 -2.03 -1.66
CA ASP A 185 -9.25 -1.18 -2.48
C ASP A 185 -9.80 0.03 -1.69
N MET A 186 -10.14 -0.19 -0.41
CA MET A 186 -10.57 0.87 0.51
C MET A 186 -9.49 1.94 0.74
N MET A 187 -8.21 1.58 0.57
CA MET A 187 -7.06 2.37 1.00
C MET A 187 -6.32 3.01 -0.18
N SER A 188 -6.38 2.38 -1.36
CA SER A 188 -5.97 2.96 -2.64
C SER A 188 -6.97 3.98 -3.19
N GLY A 189 -8.13 4.13 -2.54
CA GLY A 189 -9.15 5.12 -2.90
C GLY A 189 -10.03 4.71 -4.07
N GLY A 190 -10.20 3.39 -4.31
CA GLY A 190 -11.14 2.88 -5.32
C GLY A 190 -10.76 3.14 -6.78
N TRP A 191 -9.48 3.47 -7.06
CA TRP A 191 -8.98 3.76 -8.41
C TRP A 191 -9.35 2.69 -9.45
N CYS A 192 -9.44 1.43 -9.04
CA CYS A 192 -9.66 0.31 -9.96
C CYS A 192 -11.15 0.02 -10.29
N ARG A 193 -12.11 0.71 -9.66
CA ARG A 193 -13.55 0.45 -9.90
C ARG A 193 -14.29 1.55 -10.65
N GLN A 194 -13.76 2.76 -10.73
CA GLN A 194 -14.50 3.88 -11.33
C GLN A 194 -14.65 3.79 -12.85
N ASP A 195 -13.89 2.94 -13.56
CA ASP A 195 -13.93 2.87 -15.03
C ASP A 195 -14.45 1.55 -15.63
N ARG A 196 -15.00 0.63 -14.83
CA ARG A 196 -15.65 -0.60 -15.36
C ARG A 196 -17.03 -0.36 -15.99
N SER A 197 -17.38 0.89 -16.36
CA SER A 197 -18.63 1.21 -17.06
C SER A 197 -18.46 1.75 -18.49
N ILE A 198 -17.23 1.77 -19.03
CA ILE A 198 -17.03 2.17 -20.42
C ILE A 198 -16.39 1.03 -21.23
N LYS A 199 -17.30 0.40 -21.98
CA LYS A 199 -17.16 -0.62 -23.04
C LYS A 199 -17.14 -2.08 -22.60
#